data_AF-A0A6B3CRZ3-F1
#
_entry.id   AF-A0A6B3CRZ3-F1
#
_cell.length_a   1.000
_cell.length_b   1.000
_cell.length_c   1.000
_cell.angle_alpha   90.00
_cell.angle_beta   90.00
_cell.angle_gamma   90.00
#
_symmetry.space_group_name_H-M   'P 1'
#
loop_
_entity.id
_entity.type
_entity.pdbx_description
1 polymer ?
#
loop_
_entity_poly.entity_id
_entity_poly.type
_entity_poly.pdbx_seq_one_letter_code
_entity_poly.pdbx_strand_id
1 'polypeptide(L)' 'GNVEKAKEELKACGKPNGFKTTIAVRNNKPVEVATAESLQASLKKVGINVEIDQYDGSQYASVIGSPSNVQ' A
#
# COMPACT_ATOMS: atom_id res chain seq x y z
N GLY A 1 -16.20 0.91 0.28
CA GLY A 1 -15.67 2.29 0.22
C GLY A 1 -16.40 3.08 -0.86
N ASN A 2 -16.50 4.41 -0.71
CA ASN A 2 -17.09 5.29 -1.72
C ASN A 2 -16.00 5.67 -2.75
N VAL A 3 -16.12 5.13 -3.96
CA VAL A 3 -15.13 5.30 -5.04
C VAL A 3 -15.15 6.72 -5.62
N GLU A 4 -16.31 7.38 -5.62
CA GLU A 4 -16.46 8.72 -6.19
C GLU A 4 -15.75 9.76 -5.32
N LYS A 5 -16.02 9.74 -4.01
CA LYS A 5 -15.34 10.63 -3.05
C LYS A 5 -13.82 10.43 -3.06
N ALA A 6 -13.36 9.18 -3.17
CA ALA A 6 -11.93 8.91 -3.24
C ALA A 6 -11.27 9.51 -4.51
N LYS A 7 -11.97 9.52 -5.65
CA LYS A 7 -11.49 10.18 -6.87
C LYS A 7 -11.52 11.70 -6.77
N GLU A 8 -12.51 12.28 -6.09
CA GLU A 8 -12.58 13.72 -5.81
C GLU A 8 -11.39 14.17 -4.97
N GLU A 9 -11.08 13.45 -3.89
CA GLU A 9 -9.91 13.73 -3.03
C GLU A 9 -8.60 13.60 -3.81
N LEU A 10 -8.46 12.56 -4.65
CA LEU A 10 -7.29 12.39 -5.51
C LEU A 10 -7.12 13.56 -6.47
N LYS A 11 -8.21 14.10 -7.02
CA LYS A 11 -8.18 15.30 -7.87
C LYS A 11 -7.80 16.55 -7.06
N ALA A 12 -8.34 16.72 -5.85
CA ALA A 12 -8.00 17.83 -4.96
C ALA A 12 -6.51 17.82 -4.56
N CYS A 13 -5.94 16.63 -4.38
CA CYS A 13 -4.51 16.41 -4.11
C CYS A 13 -3.60 16.51 -5.35
N GLY A 14 -4.12 16.90 -6.51
CA GLY A 14 -3.33 17.02 -7.75
C GLY A 14 -2.89 15.67 -8.35
N LYS A 15 -3.52 14.57 -7.95
CA LYS A 15 -3.28 13.20 -8.45
C LYS A 15 -4.57 12.62 -9.08
N PRO A 16 -5.20 13.28 -10.07
CA PRO A 16 -6.49 12.86 -10.62
C PRO A 16 -6.48 11.46 -11.26
N ASN A 17 -5.30 10.97 -11.65
CA ASN A 17 -5.11 9.65 -12.24
C ASN A 17 -4.55 8.63 -11.23
N GLY A 18 -4.52 8.96 -9.94
CA GLY A 18 -3.90 8.17 -8.89
C GLY A 18 -2.37 8.29 -8.85
N PHE A 19 -1.74 7.32 -8.19
CA PHE A 19 -0.28 7.24 -7.99
C PHE A 19 0.13 5.78 -7.73
N LYS A 20 1.44 5.53 -7.76
CA LYS A 20 2.04 4.25 -7.37
C LYS A 20 2.53 4.32 -5.94
N THR A 21 2.32 3.26 -5.16
CA THR A 21 2.83 3.12 -3.78
C THR A 21 3.16 1.66 -3.47
N THR A 22 3.92 1.45 -2.41
CA THR A 22 4.31 0.11 -1.94
C THR A 22 3.78 -0.12 -0.52
N ILE A 23 3.24 -1.30 -0.25
CA ILE A 23 2.87 -1.76 1.08
C ILE A 23 3.85 -2.86 1.49
N ALA A 24 4.65 -2.58 2.51
CA ALA A 24 5.54 -3.57 3.11
C ALA A 24 4.77 -4.43 4.13
N VAL A 25 4.79 -5.75 3.97
CA VAL A 25 4.18 -6.71 4.89
C VAL A 25 5.17 -7.80 5.30
N ARG A 26 5.00 -8.36 6.50
CA ARG A 26 5.82 -9.49 6.92
C ARG A 26 5.39 -10.76 6.22
N ASN A 27 6.32 -11.43 5.56
CA ASN A 27 6.06 -12.72 4.90
C ASN A 27 5.62 -13.84 5.86
N ASN A 28 5.97 -13.73 7.15
CA ASN A 28 5.60 -14.68 8.20
C ASN A 28 4.27 -14.36 8.91
N LYS A 29 3.53 -13.35 8.42
CA LYS A 29 2.20 -12.97 8.92
C LYS A 29 1.17 -13.03 7.79
N PRO A 30 0.54 -14.19 7.54
CA PRO A 30 -0.39 -14.36 6.42
C PRO A 30 -1.60 -13.40 6.48
N VAL A 31 -2.01 -12.97 7.68
CA VAL A 31 -3.08 -11.97 7.85
C VAL A 31 -2.68 -10.59 7.30
N GLU A 32 -1.40 -10.21 7.39
CA GLU A 32 -0.91 -8.96 6.81
C GLU A 32 -0.92 -9.01 5.29
N VAL A 33 -0.48 -10.13 4.72
CA VAL A 33 -0.50 -10.36 3.26
C VAL A 33 -1.93 -10.27 2.74
N ALA A 34 -2.88 -10.98 3.35
CA ALA A 34 -4.28 -10.96 2.94
C ALA A 34 -4.91 -9.56 3.06
N THR A 35 -4.52 -8.79 4.09
CA THR A 35 -4.98 -7.41 4.26
C THR A 35 -4.42 -6.50 3.17
N ALA A 36 -3.13 -6.64 2.81
CA ALA A 36 -2.49 -5.87 1.75
C ALA A 36 -3.09 -6.18 0.36
N GLU A 37 -3.41 -7.45 0.07
CA GLU A 37 -4.10 -7.85 -1.16
C GLU A 37 -5.50 -7.23 -1.25
N SER A 38 -6.25 -7.24 -0.13
CA SER A 38 -7.57 -6.59 -0.07
C SER A 38 -7.47 -5.08 -0.30
N LEU A 39 -6.43 -4.45 0.24
CA LEU A 39 -6.17 -3.03 0.05
C LEU A 39 -5.77 -2.72 -1.40
N GLN A 40 -4.89 -3.54 -2.01
CA GLN A 40 -4.50 -3.43 -3.42
C GLN A 40 -5.74 -3.49 -4.33
N ALA A 41 -6.62 -4.48 -4.12
CA ALA A 41 -7.85 -4.63 -4.91
C ALA A 41 -8.80 -3.42 -4.76
N SER A 42 -8.86 -2.83 -3.57
CA SER A 42 -9.70 -1.67 -3.29
C SER A 42 -9.13 -0.38 -3.89
N LEU A 43 -7.83 -0.15 -3.74
CA LEU A 43 -7.12 1.04 -4.22
C LEU A 43 -7.01 1.07 -5.74
N LYS A 44 -6.94 -0.09 -6.40
CA LYS A 44 -6.98 -0.19 -7.86
C LYS A 44 -8.26 0.41 -8.47
N LYS A 45 -9.40 0.34 -7.76
CA LYS A 45 -10.69 0.91 -8.23
C LYS A 45 -10.68 2.44 -8.37
N VAL A 46 -9.75 3.11 -7.68
CA VAL A 46 -9.59 4.57 -7.71
C VAL A 46 -8.34 4.99 -8.48
N GLY A 47 -7.65 4.06 -9.15
CA GLY A 47 -6.46 4.35 -9.97
C GLY A 47 -5.14 4.35 -9.20
N ILE A 48 -5.13 3.92 -7.93
CA ILE A 48 -3.90 3.79 -7.15
C ILE A 48 -3.30 2.41 -7.40
N ASN A 49 -2.06 2.36 -7.90
CA ASN A 49 -1.35 1.12 -8.15
C ASN A 49 -0.49 0.76 -6.94
N VAL A 50 -0.74 -0.40 -6.34
CA VAL A 50 -0.08 -0.83 -5.11
C VAL A 50 0.78 -2.05 -5.37
N GLU A 51 2.06 -1.96 -5.03
CA GLU A 51 2.96 -3.10 -4.95
C GLU A 51 3.01 -3.62 -3.51
N ILE A 52 3.05 -4.95 -3.36
CA ILE A 52 3.15 -5.59 -2.04
C ILE A 52 4.59 -6.10 -1.92
N ASP A 53 5.35 -5.50 -1.01
CA ASP A 53 6.70 -5.92 -0.70
C ASP A 53 6.67 -6.81 0.55
N GLN A 54 7.07 -8.07 0.38
CA GLN A 54 7.07 -9.04 1.47
C GLN A 54 8.48 -9.15 2.04
N TYR A 55 8.70 -8.55 3.20
CA TYR A 55 9.98 -8.63 3.89
C TYR A 55 9.98 -9.73 4.95
N ASP A 56 11.16 -10.23 5.31
CA ASP A 56 11.29 -11.18 6.40
C ASP A 56 10.98 -10.49 7.74
N GLY A 57 9.94 -10.96 8.41
CA GLY A 57 9.53 -10.44 9.72
C GLY A 57 10.58 -10.58 10.81
N SER A 58 11.63 -11.41 10.63
CA SER A 58 12.81 -11.45 11.50
C SER A 58 13.61 -10.13 11.47
N GLN A 59 13.51 -9.38 10.38
CA GLN A 59 14.10 -8.05 10.20
C GLN A 59 13.19 -6.91 10.69
N TYR A 60 12.04 -7.22 11.30
CA TYR A 60 11.07 -6.21 11.76
C TYR A 60 11.69 -5.14 12.67
N ALA A 61 12.62 -5.53 13.56
CA ALA A 61 13.31 -4.58 14.44
C ALA A 61 14.31 -3.67 13.70
N SER A 62 14.83 -4.07 12.54
CA SER A 62 15.74 -3.26 11.70
C SER A 62 15.03 -2.48 10.60
N VAL A 63 13.79 -2.86 10.25
CA VAL A 63 13.01 -2.25 9.17
C VAL A 63 12.16 -1.07 9.67
N ILE A 64 11.65 -1.10 10.91
CA ILE A 64 10.81 -0.03 11.44
C ILE A 64 11.66 1.05 12.10
N GLY A 65 11.65 2.25 11.51
CA GLY A 65 12.43 3.41 11.98
C GLY A 65 13.50 3.89 10.98
N SER A 66 13.69 3.19 9.86
CA SER A 66 14.64 3.55 8.80
C SER A 66 13.94 3.67 7.45
N PRO A 67 13.58 4.90 7.01
CA PRO A 67 12.92 5.14 5.71
C PRO A 67 13.69 4.60 4.51
N SER A 68 14.99 4.32 4.67
CA SER A 68 15.92 3.83 3.64
C SER A 68 15.68 2.39 3.16
N ASN A 69 14.84 1.62 3.86
CA ASN A 69 14.65 0.19 3.57
C ASN A 69 13.54 -0.11 2.55
N VAL A 70 12.85 0.93 2.07
CA VAL A 70 11.86 0.79 0.99
C VAL A 70 12.52 1.30 -0.30
N GLN A 71 12.70 0.41 -1.27
CA GLN A 71 13.27 0.70 -2.60
C GLN A 71 12.19 0.75 -3.68
#